data_AF-A0A6N4DR85-F1
#
_entry.id   AF-A0A6N4DR85-F1
#
_cell.length_a   1.000
_cell.length_b   1.000
_cell.length_c   1.000
_cell.angle_alpha   90.00
_cell.angle_beta   90.00
_cell.angle_gamma   90.00
#
_symmetry.space_group_name_H-M   'P 1'
#
loop_
_entity.id
_entity.type
_entity.pdbx_description
1 polymer ?
#
loop_
_entity_poly.entity_id
_entity_poly.type
_entity_poly.pdbx_seq_one_letter_code
_entity_poly.pdbx_strand_id
1 'polypeptide(L)'
;MMAPFCPKAPLRPPRMPGTRIWGVSVFPPIPSWCSARRMMERSNRWWWSPRNCLSHRACSVRITTSRRGGSMKSRPTLFFPAYRSGLPCGPVPFRARGFTLVELLVAVSILLILVTIGVPNLRDFILDNQLTSQGNAMISALQVARSEAVKRKVDVVVCPSADAASCSGDWSSSGRIVFVDSDGDDAPDMGEELVRTEDAVADGQGWSRVGGGATFIAFNEIGMSGQQHTLKLTDSRGDTRCVNVALSGRTASVTCP
;
A
#
# COMPACT_ATOMS: atom_id res chain seq x y z
N MET A 1 23.21 -16.76 -1.28
CA MET A 1 23.52 -16.97 0.15
C MET A 1 22.94 -15.81 0.94
N MET A 2 21.83 -16.06 1.64
CA MET A 2 21.17 -15.09 2.50
C MET A 2 22.05 -14.78 3.71
N ALA A 3 22.21 -13.50 4.03
CA ALA A 3 22.84 -13.07 5.28
C ALA A 3 22.02 -13.58 6.48
N PRO A 4 22.67 -13.99 7.59
CA PRO A 4 21.94 -14.35 8.79
C PRO A 4 21.26 -13.10 9.35
N PHE A 5 19.93 -13.11 9.41
CA PHE A 5 19.18 -12.15 10.21
C PHE A 5 19.52 -12.39 11.68
N CYS A 6 20.09 -11.39 12.35
CA CYS A 6 20.17 -11.37 13.80
C CYS A 6 18.75 -11.15 14.33
N PRO A 7 18.16 -12.07 15.10
CA PRO A 7 16.86 -11.80 15.71
C PRO A 7 17.03 -10.62 16.67
N LYS A 8 16.23 -9.56 16.49
CA LYS A 8 16.03 -8.56 17.53
C LYS A 8 15.40 -9.29 18.73
N ALA A 9 16.20 -9.53 19.77
CA ALA A 9 15.65 -9.92 21.05
C ALA A 9 14.72 -8.78 21.54
N PRO A 10 13.47 -9.05 21.93
CA PRO A 10 12.66 -8.06 22.59
C PRO A 10 13.18 -7.92 24.02
N LEU A 11 14.08 -6.98 24.26
CA LEU A 11 14.38 -6.51 25.62
C LEU A 11 13.17 -5.71 26.11
N ARG A 12 12.16 -6.39 26.65
CA ARG A 12 11.29 -5.73 27.64
C ARG A 12 12.03 -5.80 28.98
N PRO A 13 12.49 -4.67 29.56
CA PRO A 13 13.01 -4.69 30.91
C PRO A 13 11.88 -5.10 31.88
N PRO A 14 12.16 -5.89 32.93
CA PRO A 14 11.19 -6.13 33.97
C PRO A 14 10.82 -4.79 34.62
N ARG A 15 9.51 -4.45 34.65
CA ARG A 15 9.01 -3.30 35.39
C ARG A 15 9.13 -3.60 36.89
N MET A 16 10.18 -3.09 37.52
CA MET A 16 10.21 -2.90 38.97
C MET A 16 9.42 -1.62 39.31
N PRO A 17 8.49 -1.64 40.26
CA PRO A 17 7.76 -0.45 40.65
C PRO A 17 8.71 0.51 41.40
N GLY A 18 8.82 1.76 40.94
CA GLY A 18 9.41 2.85 41.73
C GLY A 18 10.69 3.52 41.21
N THR A 19 11.23 3.18 40.04
CA THR A 19 12.42 3.86 39.48
C THR A 19 12.11 4.54 38.14
N ARG A 20 12.24 5.88 38.09
CA ARG A 20 12.18 6.66 36.85
C ARG A 20 13.53 6.58 36.15
N ILE A 21 13.57 5.93 34.98
CA ILE A 21 14.75 5.88 34.10
C ILE A 21 14.68 7.11 33.19
N TRP A 22 15.59 8.06 33.38
CA TRP A 22 15.86 9.13 32.42
C TRP A 22 16.90 8.64 31.42
N GLY A 23 16.47 8.40 30.18
CA GLY A 23 17.34 8.28 29.00
C GLY A 23 18.37 7.14 29.00
N VAL A 24 18.12 6.09 28.22
CA VAL A 24 19.19 5.19 27.77
C VAL A 24 19.63 5.64 26.39
N SER A 25 20.62 6.54 26.33
CA SER A 25 21.28 6.86 25.07
C SER A 25 22.27 5.76 24.71
N VAL A 26 21.84 4.85 23.84
CA VAL A 26 22.75 3.90 23.17
C VAL A 26 23.36 4.60 21.97
N PHE A 27 24.49 5.27 22.17
CA PHE A 27 25.36 5.62 21.04
C PHE A 27 26.20 4.39 20.69
N PRO A 28 26.14 3.85 19.46
CA PRO A 28 27.15 2.90 19.04
C PRO A 28 28.49 3.66 18.92
N PRO A 29 29.62 3.12 19.41
CA PRO A 29 30.91 3.70 19.11
C PRO A 29 31.17 3.52 17.60
N ILE A 30 31.41 4.62 16.90
CA ILE A 30 31.94 4.57 15.53
C ILE A 30 33.38 4.03 15.64
N PRO A 31 33.72 2.86 15.06
CA PRO A 31 35.10 2.42 14.98
C PRO A 31 35.86 3.38 14.06
N SER A 32 37.00 3.89 14.49
CA SER A 32 37.85 4.86 13.78
C SER A 32 38.51 4.35 12.49
N TRP A 33 38.02 3.25 11.91
CA TRP A 33 38.60 2.54 10.76
C TRP A 33 37.62 2.35 9.58
N CYS A 34 36.64 3.24 9.42
CA CYS A 34 35.80 3.30 8.23
C CYS A 34 35.98 4.65 7.52
N SER A 35 36.79 4.67 6.47
CA SER A 35 36.85 5.81 5.54
C SER A 35 35.58 5.82 4.69
N ALA A 36 34.66 6.75 4.96
CA ALA A 36 33.52 7.02 4.11
C ALA A 36 33.98 7.73 2.83
N ARG A 37 33.94 7.07 1.66
CA ARG A 37 33.96 7.79 0.38
C ARG A 37 32.53 8.19 0.03
N ARG A 38 32.32 9.51 -0.06
CA ARG A 38 31.07 10.13 -0.51
C ARG A 38 30.93 9.88 -2.02
N MET A 39 29.90 9.17 -2.44
CA MET A 39 29.50 9.04 -3.85
C MET A 39 28.10 9.62 -3.98
N MET A 40 27.96 10.65 -4.82
CA MET A 40 26.74 11.44 -4.99
C MET A 40 25.63 10.64 -5.71
N GLU A 41 24.53 10.45 -4.99
CA GLU A 41 23.17 10.88 -5.33
C GLU A 41 22.50 10.41 -6.64
N ARG A 42 21.69 9.34 -6.53
CA ARG A 42 20.25 9.39 -6.84
C ARG A 42 19.54 8.17 -6.22
N SER A 43 18.46 8.46 -5.50
CA SER A 43 17.62 7.56 -4.68
C SER A 43 18.08 7.39 -3.21
N ASN A 44 17.18 7.74 -2.28
CA ASN A 44 17.29 7.62 -0.83
C ASN A 44 17.38 6.14 -0.38
N ARG A 45 18.46 5.45 -0.73
CA ARG A 45 18.70 4.06 -0.33
C ARG A 45 20.15 3.90 0.08
N TRP A 46 20.39 3.85 1.39
CA TRP A 46 21.69 3.58 1.97
C TRP A 46 22.01 2.08 1.80
N TRP A 47 23.08 1.76 1.08
CA TRP A 47 23.59 0.39 0.99
C TRP A 47 25.01 0.34 1.56
N TRP A 48 25.24 -0.56 2.52
CA TRP A 48 26.57 -0.93 2.98
C TRP A 48 27.05 -2.13 2.16
N SER A 49 28.26 -2.03 1.58
CA SER A 49 28.90 -3.15 0.88
C SER A 49 29.44 -4.17 1.90
N PRO A 50 29.10 -5.47 1.78
CA PRO A 50 29.64 -6.49 2.66
C PRO A 50 30.96 -7.00 2.09
N ARG A 51 32.04 -6.23 2.23
CA ARG A 51 33.39 -6.77 2.06
C ARG A 51 34.21 -6.48 3.31
N ASN A 52 34.52 -7.56 4.03
CA ASN A 52 35.49 -7.67 5.13
C ASN A 52 35.01 -7.26 6.53
N CYS A 53 34.15 -8.08 7.14
CA CYS A 53 34.12 -8.24 8.60
C CYS A 53 34.77 -9.59 8.97
N LEU A 54 36.10 -9.60 9.03
CA LEU A 54 36.90 -10.72 9.54
C LEU A 54 37.66 -10.26 10.78
N SER A 55 37.00 -10.30 11.95
CA SER A 55 37.65 -10.67 13.21
C SER A 55 36.63 -10.78 14.34
N HIS A 56 36.42 -12.01 14.82
CA HIS A 56 35.94 -12.25 16.17
C HIS A 56 37.01 -11.73 17.15
N ARG A 57 36.82 -10.54 17.72
CA ARG A 57 37.50 -10.15 18.97
C ARG A 57 36.45 -9.73 19.98
N ALA A 58 36.62 -10.26 21.17
CA ALA A 58 35.67 -10.26 22.28
C ALA A 58 35.07 -8.89 22.58
N CYS A 59 33.75 -8.86 22.74
CA CYS A 59 33.03 -7.73 23.31
C CYS A 59 33.22 -7.78 24.83
N SER A 60 34.23 -7.09 25.36
CA SER A 60 34.39 -6.95 26.81
C SER A 60 33.43 -5.89 27.33
N VAL A 61 32.40 -6.30 28.08
CA VAL A 61 31.53 -5.37 28.81
C VAL A 61 32.22 -5.01 30.12
N ARG A 62 32.68 -3.76 30.25
CA ARG A 62 33.24 -3.22 31.50
C ARG A 62 32.13 -2.49 32.26
N ILE A 63 31.59 -3.12 33.29
CA ILE A 63 30.61 -2.48 34.18
C ILE A 63 31.38 -1.77 35.30
N THR A 64 31.53 -0.46 35.21
CA THR A 64 31.98 0.38 36.32
C THR A 64 30.77 0.87 37.10
N THR A 65 30.52 0.33 38.29
CA THR A 65 29.54 0.93 39.21
C THR A 65 30.24 2.03 40.01
N SER A 66 30.02 3.29 39.62
CA SER A 66 30.50 4.45 40.38
C SER A 66 29.48 4.79 41.46
N ARG A 67 29.77 4.49 42.73
CA ARG A 67 29.06 5.09 43.88
C ARG A 67 29.66 6.46 44.17
N ARG A 68 28.84 7.51 44.03
CA ARG A 68 29.20 8.86 44.45
C ARG A 68 29.28 8.90 45.98
N GLY A 69 30.45 9.27 46.51
CA GLY A 69 30.67 9.62 47.92
C GLY A 69 30.88 8.43 48.86
N GLY A 70 32.14 8.11 49.16
CA GLY A 70 32.50 7.17 50.22
C GLY A 70 33.96 6.75 50.17
N SER A 71 34.68 6.99 51.26
CA SER A 71 36.11 6.72 51.48
C SER A 71 36.55 5.31 51.06
N MET A 72 37.68 5.26 50.35
CA MET A 72 38.28 4.08 49.75
C MET A 72 38.87 3.17 50.84
N LYS A 73 38.06 2.25 51.37
CA LYS A 73 38.56 1.15 52.21
C LYS A 73 38.97 -0.01 51.31
N SER A 74 40.28 -0.25 51.23
CA SER A 74 40.91 -1.44 50.67
C SER A 74 40.36 -2.68 51.36
N ARG A 75 39.44 -3.39 50.71
CA ARG A 75 39.02 -4.72 51.15
C ARG A 75 40.08 -5.73 50.72
N PRO A 76 40.46 -6.69 51.59
CA PRO A 76 41.36 -7.76 51.20
C PRO A 76 40.70 -8.52 50.05
N THR A 77 41.46 -8.67 48.98
CA THR A 77 41.16 -9.58 47.87
C THR A 77 40.91 -10.96 48.45
N LEU A 78 39.65 -11.38 48.50
CA LEU A 78 39.32 -12.79 48.70
C LEU A 78 39.90 -13.53 47.51
N PHE A 79 40.98 -14.24 47.77
CA PHE A 79 41.60 -15.18 46.85
C PHE A 79 40.60 -16.31 46.64
N PHE A 80 39.72 -16.16 45.64
CA PHE A 80 38.92 -17.29 45.18
C PHE A 80 39.90 -18.32 44.62
N PRO A 81 39.95 -19.55 45.16
CA PRO A 81 40.70 -20.61 44.52
C PRO A 81 40.12 -20.74 43.12
N ALA A 82 40.99 -20.68 42.11
CA ALA A 82 40.62 -20.94 40.73
C ALA A 82 39.79 -22.21 40.71
N TYR A 83 38.50 -22.09 40.39
CA TYR A 83 37.64 -23.23 40.14
C TYR A 83 38.21 -23.91 38.90
N ARG A 84 39.11 -24.87 39.15
CA ARG A 84 39.68 -25.78 38.19
C ARG A 84 38.59 -26.77 37.82
N SER A 85 37.61 -26.30 37.06
CA SER A 85 36.94 -27.16 36.10
C SER A 85 36.94 -26.42 34.77
N GLY A 86 37.88 -26.83 33.92
CA GLY A 86 37.88 -26.49 32.51
C GLY A 86 36.71 -27.19 31.83
N LEU A 87 35.51 -26.69 32.05
CA LEU A 87 34.40 -26.98 31.16
C LEU A 87 34.42 -25.91 30.06
N PRO A 88 34.88 -26.25 28.85
CA PRO A 88 34.85 -25.30 27.75
C PRO A 88 33.39 -24.91 27.52
N CYS A 89 33.09 -23.61 27.59
CA CYS A 89 31.92 -23.01 26.97
C CYS A 89 32.11 -23.12 25.44
N GLY A 90 32.08 -24.34 24.92
CA GLY A 90 32.11 -24.62 23.49
C GLY A 90 30.76 -24.25 22.88
N PRO A 91 30.73 -23.75 21.63
CA PRO A 91 29.48 -23.53 20.93
C PRO A 91 28.72 -24.85 20.88
N VAL A 92 27.54 -24.90 21.50
CA VAL A 92 26.63 -26.03 21.29
C VAL A 92 26.30 -26.06 19.80
N PRO A 93 26.63 -27.13 19.06
CA PRO A 93 26.29 -27.19 17.66
C PRO A 93 24.77 -27.29 17.59
N PHE A 94 24.11 -26.20 17.19
CA PHE A 94 22.75 -26.28 16.67
C PHE A 94 22.83 -27.15 15.43
N ARG A 95 22.52 -28.43 15.60
CA ARG A 95 22.47 -29.41 14.52
C ARG A 95 21.34 -28.97 13.61
N ALA A 96 21.67 -28.30 12.51
CA ALA A 96 20.70 -27.94 11.49
C ALA A 96 20.11 -29.25 10.96
N ARG A 97 18.83 -29.50 11.27
CA ARG A 97 18.09 -30.61 10.67
C ARG A 97 17.81 -30.21 9.22
N GLY A 98 18.44 -30.91 8.28
CA GLY A 98 18.13 -30.77 6.86
C GLY A 98 16.85 -31.52 6.52
N PHE A 99 16.09 -30.99 5.57
CA PHE A 99 14.96 -31.69 4.97
C PHE A 99 15.46 -32.85 4.11
N THR A 100 14.72 -33.96 4.11
CA THR A 100 15.02 -35.06 3.18
C THR A 100 14.61 -34.70 1.75
N LEU A 101 15.24 -35.30 0.74
CA LEU A 101 14.89 -35.06 -0.67
C LEU A 101 13.41 -35.39 -0.93
N VAL A 102 12.92 -36.49 -0.35
CA VAL A 102 11.52 -36.92 -0.48
C VAL A 102 10.57 -35.90 0.16
N GLU A 103 10.92 -35.35 1.33
CA GLU A 103 10.09 -34.35 2.00
C GLU A 103 9.95 -33.06 1.19
N LEU A 104 11.03 -32.62 0.54
CA LEU A 104 10.97 -31.46 -0.35
C LEU A 104 10.11 -31.75 -1.59
N LEU A 105 10.19 -32.95 -2.16
CA LEU A 105 9.34 -33.35 -3.30
C LEU A 105 7.86 -33.37 -2.92
N VAL A 106 7.52 -33.89 -1.74
CA VAL A 106 6.13 -33.90 -1.25
C VAL A 106 5.65 -32.48 -0.94
N ALA A 107 6.48 -31.62 -0.34
CA ALA A 107 6.10 -30.25 -0.06
C ALA A 107 5.85 -29.45 -1.35
N VAL A 108 6.73 -29.60 -2.36
CA VAL A 108 6.57 -28.94 -3.66
C VAL A 108 5.36 -29.49 -4.41
N SER A 109 5.08 -30.79 -4.36
CA SER A 109 3.90 -31.34 -5.04
C SER A 109 2.60 -30.79 -4.46
N ILE A 110 2.49 -30.69 -3.13
CA ILE A 110 1.33 -30.08 -2.47
C ILE A 110 1.24 -28.59 -2.82
N LEU A 111 2.36 -27.86 -2.81
CA LEU A 111 2.38 -26.44 -3.17
C LEU A 111 1.88 -26.23 -4.61
N LEU A 112 2.30 -27.06 -5.55
CA LEU A 112 1.85 -26.96 -6.94
C LEU A 112 0.34 -27.16 -7.07
N ILE A 113 -0.23 -28.14 -6.36
CA ILE A 113 -1.68 -28.39 -6.34
C ILE A 113 -2.45 -27.18 -5.75
N LEU A 114 -1.91 -26.56 -4.70
CA LEU A 114 -2.55 -25.39 -4.09
C LEU A 114 -2.48 -24.17 -5.01
N VAL A 115 -1.34 -23.96 -5.69
CA VAL A 115 -1.16 -22.81 -6.60
C VAL A 115 -2.07 -22.92 -7.83
N THR A 116 -2.23 -24.12 -8.40
CA THR A 116 -3.07 -24.31 -9.60
C THR A 116 -4.53 -23.96 -9.35
N ILE A 117 -5.05 -24.22 -8.14
CA ILE A 117 -6.43 -23.88 -7.77
C ILE A 117 -6.51 -22.47 -7.17
N GLY A 118 -5.51 -22.03 -6.40
CA GLY A 118 -5.54 -20.75 -5.68
C GLY A 118 -5.36 -19.52 -6.58
N VAL A 119 -4.46 -19.58 -7.57
CA VAL A 119 -4.16 -18.43 -8.45
C VAL A 119 -5.35 -17.97 -9.30
N PRO A 120 -6.10 -18.84 -10.02
CA PRO A 120 -7.23 -18.38 -10.82
C PRO A 120 -8.32 -17.71 -9.96
N ASN A 121 -8.67 -18.32 -8.82
CA ASN A 121 -9.67 -17.77 -7.90
C ASN A 121 -9.28 -16.38 -7.34
N LEU A 122 -7.98 -16.16 -7.07
CA LEU A 122 -7.50 -14.85 -6.65
C LEU A 122 -7.64 -13.80 -7.76
N ARG A 123 -7.41 -14.18 -9.02
CA ARG A 123 -7.58 -13.26 -10.16
C ARG A 123 -9.03 -12.83 -10.31
N ASP A 124 -9.96 -13.77 -10.24
CA ASP A 124 -11.40 -13.47 -10.32
C ASP A 124 -11.85 -12.55 -9.19
N PHE A 125 -11.41 -12.84 -7.95
CA PHE A 125 -11.70 -11.98 -6.80
C PHE A 125 -11.18 -10.55 -6.99
N ILE A 126 -9.98 -10.37 -7.55
CA ILE A 126 -9.42 -9.04 -7.82
C ILE A 126 -10.25 -8.31 -8.86
N LEU A 127 -10.63 -8.99 -9.95
CA LEU A 127 -11.43 -8.40 -11.03
C LEU A 127 -12.84 -7.99 -10.55
N ASP A 128 -13.47 -8.79 -9.70
CA ASP A 128 -14.77 -8.45 -9.09
C ASP A 128 -14.70 -7.22 -8.18
N ASN A 129 -13.62 -7.09 -7.41
CA ASN A 129 -13.37 -5.91 -6.59
C ASN A 129 -13.11 -4.67 -7.46
N GLN A 130 -12.40 -4.83 -8.59
CA GLN A 130 -12.20 -3.73 -9.54
C GLN A 130 -13.52 -3.30 -10.17
N LEU A 131 -14.35 -4.23 -10.66
CA LEU A 131 -15.69 -3.93 -11.19
C LEU A 131 -16.56 -3.18 -10.18
N THR A 132 -16.53 -3.61 -8.92
CA THR A 132 -17.30 -2.97 -7.84
C THR A 132 -16.74 -1.58 -7.52
N SER A 133 -15.42 -1.44 -7.46
CA SER A 133 -14.77 -0.16 -7.19
C SER A 133 -15.01 0.86 -8.30
N GLN A 134 -14.94 0.44 -9.58
CA GLN A 134 -15.22 1.29 -10.73
C GLN A 134 -16.71 1.67 -10.79
N GLY A 135 -17.61 0.74 -10.50
CA GLY A 135 -19.04 1.02 -10.36
C GLY A 135 -19.34 2.09 -9.31
N ASN A 136 -18.70 1.98 -8.14
CA ASN A 136 -18.85 2.96 -7.07
C ASN A 136 -18.19 4.31 -7.40
N ALA A 137 -17.05 4.30 -8.11
CA ALA A 137 -16.41 5.52 -8.57
C ALA A 137 -17.32 6.30 -9.53
N MET A 138 -17.97 5.60 -10.47
CA MET A 138 -18.96 6.20 -11.38
C MET A 138 -20.15 6.78 -10.62
N ILE A 139 -20.73 6.05 -9.66
CA ILE A 139 -21.81 6.57 -8.82
C ILE A 139 -21.36 7.84 -8.08
N SER A 140 -20.15 7.83 -7.52
CA SER A 140 -19.57 9.00 -6.85
C SER A 140 -19.40 10.19 -7.81
N ALA A 141 -18.91 9.98 -9.02
CA ALA A 141 -18.75 11.04 -10.02
C ALA A 141 -20.09 11.67 -10.39
N LEU A 142 -21.11 10.85 -10.65
CA LEU A 142 -22.46 11.32 -10.95
C LEU A 142 -23.12 12.05 -9.77
N GLN A 143 -22.88 11.61 -8.54
CA GLN A 143 -23.34 12.31 -7.34
C GLN A 143 -22.65 13.65 -7.16
N VAL A 144 -21.34 13.73 -7.43
CA VAL A 144 -20.59 14.99 -7.41
C VAL A 144 -21.19 15.94 -8.46
N ALA A 145 -21.34 15.49 -9.71
CA ALA A 145 -21.93 16.27 -10.79
C ALA A 145 -23.30 16.85 -10.41
N ARG A 146 -24.22 16.00 -9.93
CA ARG A 146 -25.53 16.41 -9.46
C ARG A 146 -25.46 17.41 -8.30
N SER A 147 -24.58 17.16 -7.33
CA SER A 147 -24.44 18.06 -6.18
C SER A 147 -23.89 19.42 -6.60
N GLU A 148 -23.03 19.45 -7.61
CA GLU A 148 -22.44 20.68 -8.12
C GLU A 148 -23.45 21.50 -8.90
N ALA A 149 -24.30 20.85 -9.69
CA ALA A 149 -25.39 21.51 -10.40
C ALA A 149 -26.34 22.24 -9.43
N VAL A 150 -26.73 21.55 -8.34
CA VAL A 150 -27.61 22.12 -7.32
C VAL A 150 -26.93 23.23 -6.51
N LYS A 151 -25.64 23.09 -6.19
CA LYS A 151 -24.90 24.11 -5.41
C LYS A 151 -24.69 25.38 -6.21
N ARG A 152 -24.33 25.24 -7.50
CA ARG A 152 -24.02 26.38 -8.38
C ARG A 152 -25.26 26.97 -9.03
N LYS A 153 -26.39 26.23 -9.07
CA LYS A 153 -27.59 26.56 -9.84
C LYS A 153 -27.28 26.77 -11.33
N VAL A 154 -26.44 25.88 -11.85
CA VAL A 154 -25.99 25.85 -13.25
C VAL A 154 -25.98 24.39 -13.65
N ASP A 155 -26.10 24.10 -14.93
CA ASP A 155 -26.11 22.74 -15.43
C ASP A 155 -24.69 22.14 -15.35
N VAL A 156 -24.59 20.85 -15.09
CA VAL A 156 -23.31 20.14 -14.95
C VAL A 156 -23.36 18.86 -15.76
N VAL A 157 -22.37 18.69 -16.62
CA VAL A 157 -22.33 17.63 -17.62
C VAL A 157 -21.24 16.62 -17.28
N VAL A 158 -21.57 15.35 -17.46
CA VAL A 158 -20.65 14.22 -17.38
C VAL A 158 -20.54 13.58 -18.76
N CYS A 159 -19.36 13.63 -19.34
CA CYS A 159 -19.10 13.05 -20.65
C CYS A 159 -17.77 12.29 -20.69
N PRO A 160 -17.61 11.31 -21.60
CA PRO A 160 -16.34 10.67 -21.81
C PRO A 160 -15.40 11.63 -22.55
N SER A 161 -14.13 11.64 -22.17
CA SER A 161 -13.11 12.50 -22.76
C SER A 161 -11.76 11.81 -22.76
N ALA A 162 -11.01 11.96 -23.85
CA ALA A 162 -9.66 11.42 -24.00
C ALA A 162 -8.58 12.45 -23.61
N ASP A 163 -8.89 13.73 -23.69
CA ASP A 163 -7.96 14.85 -23.53
C ASP A 163 -8.33 15.81 -22.37
N ALA A 164 -9.44 15.52 -21.68
CA ALA A 164 -10.03 16.39 -20.67
C ALA A 164 -10.42 17.80 -21.16
N ALA A 165 -10.56 17.97 -22.48
CA ALA A 165 -10.93 19.24 -23.11
C ALA A 165 -12.14 19.10 -24.03
N SER A 166 -12.44 17.90 -24.53
CA SER A 166 -13.58 17.65 -25.40
C SER A 166 -14.32 16.36 -25.03
N CYS A 167 -15.64 16.34 -25.28
CA CYS A 167 -16.44 15.15 -25.12
C CYS A 167 -16.27 14.22 -26.33
N SER A 168 -15.65 13.05 -26.15
CA SER A 168 -15.35 12.11 -27.24
C SER A 168 -16.54 11.25 -27.67
N GLY A 169 -17.56 11.13 -26.80
CA GLY A 169 -18.70 10.22 -26.95
C GLY A 169 -18.35 8.73 -26.75
N ASP A 170 -17.07 8.36 -26.68
CA ASP A 170 -16.62 6.97 -26.47
C ASP A 170 -16.47 6.64 -24.98
N TRP A 171 -17.46 5.97 -24.43
CA TRP A 171 -17.44 5.47 -23.06
C TRP A 171 -16.54 4.24 -22.86
N SER A 172 -16.15 3.55 -23.93
CA SER A 172 -15.49 2.25 -23.82
C SER A 172 -14.04 2.37 -23.38
N SER A 173 -13.30 3.32 -23.95
CA SER A 173 -11.85 3.44 -23.78
C SER A 173 -11.39 4.80 -23.25
N SER A 174 -12.26 5.81 -23.25
CA SER A 174 -11.90 7.15 -22.79
C SER A 174 -12.02 7.30 -21.27
N GLY A 175 -11.30 8.28 -20.72
CA GLY A 175 -11.57 8.83 -19.41
C GLY A 175 -12.91 9.56 -19.36
N ARG A 176 -13.22 10.20 -18.25
CA ARG A 176 -14.46 10.96 -18.08
C ARG A 176 -14.17 12.28 -17.42
N ILE A 177 -14.93 13.29 -17.80
CA ILE A 177 -14.88 14.60 -17.18
C ILE A 177 -16.26 14.99 -16.67
N VAL A 178 -16.23 15.77 -15.60
CA VAL A 178 -17.37 16.47 -15.03
C VAL A 178 -17.03 17.94 -15.09
N PHE A 179 -17.84 18.74 -15.78
CA PHE A 179 -17.63 20.18 -15.93
C PHE A 179 -18.95 20.92 -15.75
N VAL A 180 -18.84 22.19 -15.37
CA VAL A 180 -19.99 23.09 -15.23
C VAL A 180 -20.28 23.71 -16.59
N ASP A 181 -21.47 23.48 -17.12
CA ASP A 181 -21.95 24.00 -18.39
C ASP A 181 -22.77 25.28 -18.14
N SER A 182 -22.14 26.42 -18.33
CA SER A 182 -22.71 27.73 -18.00
C SER A 182 -23.46 28.39 -19.15
N ASP A 183 -23.23 27.97 -20.39
CA ASP A 183 -23.84 28.53 -21.59
C ASP A 183 -24.83 27.58 -22.29
N GLY A 184 -24.89 26.33 -21.85
CA GLY A 184 -25.87 25.32 -22.26
C GLY A 184 -25.55 24.66 -23.59
N ASP A 185 -24.27 24.54 -23.94
CA ASP A 185 -23.81 23.96 -25.21
C ASP A 185 -23.36 22.49 -25.10
N ASP A 186 -23.43 21.90 -23.89
CA ASP A 186 -23.01 20.55 -23.55
C ASP A 186 -21.53 20.22 -23.86
N ALA A 187 -20.66 21.24 -24.01
CA ALA A 187 -19.24 21.09 -24.33
C ALA A 187 -18.35 21.85 -23.33
N PRO A 188 -17.16 21.32 -22.97
CA PRO A 188 -16.27 22.01 -22.04
C PRO A 188 -15.60 23.20 -22.71
N ASP A 189 -15.79 24.39 -22.15
CA ASP A 189 -15.34 25.62 -22.77
C ASP A 189 -14.25 26.39 -21.99
N MET A 190 -13.57 27.32 -22.68
CA MET A 190 -12.56 28.19 -22.05
C MET A 190 -13.23 29.16 -21.08
N GLY A 191 -13.18 28.83 -19.79
CA GLY A 191 -13.82 29.61 -18.73
C GLY A 191 -14.72 28.75 -17.84
N GLU A 192 -15.05 27.55 -18.31
CA GLU A 192 -15.78 26.56 -17.55
C GLU A 192 -14.86 25.74 -16.66
N GLU A 193 -15.37 25.39 -15.47
CA GLU A 193 -14.57 24.67 -14.49
C GLU A 193 -14.77 23.16 -14.63
N LEU A 194 -13.66 22.45 -14.84
CA LEU A 194 -13.58 21.00 -14.71
C LEU A 194 -13.64 20.61 -13.22
N VAL A 195 -14.82 20.17 -12.78
CA VAL A 195 -15.09 19.73 -11.40
C VAL A 195 -14.32 18.46 -11.06
N ARG A 196 -14.24 17.52 -12.01
CA ARG A 196 -13.56 16.24 -11.82
C ARG A 196 -13.11 15.66 -13.15
N THR A 197 -11.92 15.08 -13.16
CA THR A 197 -11.40 14.26 -14.26
C THR A 197 -11.13 12.86 -13.73
N GLU A 198 -11.55 11.86 -14.48
CA GLU A 198 -11.30 10.45 -14.21
C GLU A 198 -10.53 9.83 -15.37
N ASP A 199 -9.52 9.05 -15.04
CA ASP A 199 -8.75 8.30 -16.03
C ASP A 199 -9.61 7.22 -16.71
N ALA A 200 -9.14 6.77 -17.87
CA ALA A 200 -9.69 5.61 -18.54
C ALA A 200 -9.69 4.38 -17.62
N VAL A 201 -10.64 3.48 -17.85
CA VAL A 201 -10.71 2.23 -17.11
C VAL A 201 -9.52 1.34 -17.49
N ALA A 202 -9.11 0.46 -16.58
CA ALA A 202 -8.01 -0.47 -16.82
C ALA A 202 -8.25 -1.37 -18.04
N ASP A 203 -7.16 -1.81 -18.67
CA ASP A 203 -7.20 -2.70 -19.84
C ASP A 203 -8.10 -3.92 -19.60
N GLY A 204 -8.98 -4.19 -20.57
CA GLY A 204 -9.96 -5.28 -20.50
C GLY A 204 -11.29 -4.89 -19.84
N GLN A 205 -11.43 -3.69 -19.30
CA GLN A 205 -12.70 -3.15 -18.84
C GLN A 205 -13.18 -2.02 -19.75
N GLY A 206 -14.50 -1.86 -19.88
CA GLY A 206 -15.06 -0.76 -20.66
C GLY A 206 -16.48 -0.42 -20.25
N TRP A 207 -16.81 0.87 -20.30
CA TRP A 207 -18.18 1.34 -20.14
C TRP A 207 -18.90 1.37 -21.48
N SER A 208 -20.16 0.97 -21.44
CA SER A 208 -21.08 1.09 -22.54
C SER A 208 -22.39 1.66 -22.03
N ARG A 209 -23.13 2.34 -22.88
CA ARG A 209 -24.47 2.82 -22.54
C ARG A 209 -25.50 1.81 -23.00
N VAL A 210 -26.48 1.54 -22.15
CA VAL A 210 -27.58 0.64 -22.45
C VAL A 210 -28.82 1.47 -22.78
N GLY A 211 -29.31 1.29 -24.01
CA GLY A 211 -30.32 2.17 -24.61
C GLY A 211 -29.66 3.37 -25.30
N GLY A 212 -29.99 3.60 -26.56
CA GLY A 212 -29.51 4.77 -27.31
C GLY A 212 -30.00 6.09 -26.68
N GLY A 213 -29.21 7.16 -26.79
CA GLY A 213 -29.50 8.48 -26.22
C GLY A 213 -28.28 9.41 -26.27
N ALA A 214 -28.39 10.62 -25.72
CA ALA A 214 -27.33 11.66 -25.70
C ALA A 214 -25.97 11.09 -25.25
N THR A 215 -24.85 11.50 -25.86
CA THR A 215 -23.51 10.95 -25.58
C THR A 215 -22.96 11.31 -24.20
N PHE A 216 -23.67 12.17 -23.47
CA PHE A 216 -23.35 12.70 -22.16
C PHE A 216 -24.51 12.47 -21.17
N ILE A 217 -24.27 12.83 -19.91
CA ILE A 217 -25.25 12.84 -18.83
C ILE A 217 -25.21 14.23 -18.21
N ALA A 218 -26.24 15.03 -18.44
CA ALA A 218 -26.38 16.36 -17.84
C ALA A 218 -27.25 16.29 -16.57
N PHE A 219 -26.96 17.17 -15.62
CA PHE A 219 -27.81 17.46 -14.47
C PHE A 219 -28.11 18.95 -14.45
N ASN A 220 -29.39 19.31 -14.33
CA ASN A 220 -29.78 20.71 -14.27
C ASN A 220 -29.63 21.32 -12.87
N GLU A 221 -29.90 22.62 -12.74
CA GLU A 221 -29.85 23.39 -11.47
C GLU A 221 -30.68 22.81 -10.30
N ILE A 222 -31.69 21.97 -10.56
CA ILE A 222 -32.49 21.26 -9.54
C ILE A 222 -32.05 19.81 -9.32
N GLY A 223 -30.98 19.39 -9.99
CA GLY A 223 -30.36 18.07 -9.88
C GLY A 223 -31.10 16.95 -10.59
N MET A 224 -31.93 17.28 -11.60
CA MET A 224 -32.60 16.31 -12.46
C MET A 224 -31.74 16.05 -13.71
N SER A 225 -31.79 14.82 -14.22
CA SER A 225 -31.10 14.46 -15.46
C SER A 225 -31.99 14.62 -16.70
N GLY A 226 -33.32 14.69 -16.51
CA GLY A 226 -34.27 14.88 -17.62
C GLY A 226 -34.48 13.63 -18.49
N GLN A 227 -33.51 12.69 -18.51
CA GLN A 227 -33.57 11.39 -19.18
C GLN A 227 -33.12 10.27 -18.23
N GLN A 228 -33.44 9.02 -18.57
CA GLN A 228 -32.88 7.85 -17.87
C GLN A 228 -31.61 7.39 -18.58
N HIS A 229 -30.53 7.15 -17.82
CA HIS A 229 -29.27 6.65 -18.36
C HIS A 229 -28.87 5.36 -17.64
N THR A 230 -28.56 4.31 -18.40
CA THR A 230 -28.00 3.08 -17.85
C THR A 230 -26.61 2.86 -18.40
N LEU A 231 -25.62 2.86 -17.52
CA LEU A 231 -24.21 2.60 -17.83
C LEU A 231 -23.87 1.17 -17.45
N LYS A 232 -23.30 0.41 -18.37
CA LYS A 232 -22.85 -0.98 -18.20
C LYS A 232 -21.33 -1.03 -18.27
N LEU A 233 -20.71 -1.38 -17.17
CA LEU A 233 -19.31 -1.76 -17.10
C LEU A 233 -19.19 -3.25 -17.41
N THR A 234 -18.29 -3.61 -18.31
CA THR A 234 -17.97 -4.99 -18.66
C THR A 234 -16.49 -5.24 -18.47
N ASP A 235 -16.11 -6.40 -17.92
CA ASP A 235 -14.71 -6.89 -17.83
C ASP A 235 -14.42 -7.92 -18.94
N SER A 236 -13.14 -8.24 -19.13
CA SER A 236 -12.56 -9.19 -20.07
C SER A 236 -13.16 -10.60 -20.00
N ARG A 237 -13.71 -10.99 -18.85
CA ARG A 237 -14.42 -12.25 -18.62
C ARG A 237 -15.86 -12.24 -19.13
N GLY A 238 -16.41 -11.07 -19.42
CA GLY A 238 -17.83 -10.86 -19.74
C GLY A 238 -18.71 -10.58 -18.52
N ASP A 239 -18.14 -10.49 -17.32
CA ASP A 239 -18.86 -10.07 -16.12
C ASP A 239 -19.22 -8.58 -16.17
N THR A 240 -20.39 -8.24 -15.63
CA THR A 240 -20.98 -6.91 -15.82
C THR A 240 -21.51 -6.30 -14.54
N ARG A 241 -21.43 -4.96 -14.47
CA ARG A 241 -22.04 -4.13 -13.42
C ARG A 241 -22.74 -2.95 -14.06
N CYS A 242 -23.96 -2.65 -13.62
CA CYS A 242 -24.74 -1.55 -14.17
C CYS A 242 -25.04 -0.47 -13.14
N VAL A 243 -24.98 0.77 -13.60
CA VAL A 243 -25.33 1.98 -12.85
C VAL A 243 -26.44 2.69 -13.62
N ASN A 244 -27.54 2.99 -12.94
CA ASN A 244 -28.67 3.72 -13.50
C ASN A 244 -28.75 5.12 -12.90
N VAL A 245 -29.02 6.11 -13.76
CA VAL A 245 -29.42 7.46 -13.43
C VAL A 245 -30.88 7.62 -13.81
N ALA A 246 -31.75 7.79 -12.82
CA ALA A 246 -33.16 8.05 -13.05
C ALA A 246 -33.38 9.47 -13.60
N LEU A 247 -34.56 9.72 -14.18
CA LEU A 247 -35.01 11.05 -14.63
C LEU A 247 -34.85 12.14 -13.55
N SER A 248 -35.06 11.77 -12.28
CA SER A 248 -34.89 12.64 -11.10
C SER A 248 -33.43 12.92 -10.71
N GLY A 249 -32.46 12.39 -11.46
CA GLY A 249 -31.03 12.47 -11.19
C GLY A 249 -30.52 11.50 -10.11
N ARG A 250 -31.38 10.62 -9.58
CA ARG A 250 -30.94 9.61 -8.59
C ARG A 250 -30.07 8.54 -9.25
N THR A 251 -28.87 8.36 -8.71
CA THR A 251 -27.90 7.34 -9.14
C THR A 251 -28.01 6.08 -8.28
N ALA A 252 -28.04 4.89 -8.87
CA ALA A 252 -28.03 3.62 -8.13
C ALA A 252 -27.38 2.50 -8.94
N SER A 253 -26.77 1.52 -8.26
CA SER A 253 -26.40 0.25 -8.89
C SER A 253 -27.66 -0.56 -9.17
N VAL A 254 -27.77 -1.11 -10.37
CA VAL A 254 -28.90 -1.95 -10.80
C VAL A 254 -28.39 -3.24 -11.44
N THR A 255 -29.26 -4.23 -11.56
CA THR A 255 -29.01 -5.40 -12.40
C THR A 255 -28.98 -4.96 -13.85
N CYS A 256 -27.99 -5.43 -14.61
CA CYS A 256 -27.93 -5.16 -16.04
C CYS A 256 -29.12 -5.82 -16.76
N PRO A 257 -29.74 -5.13 -17.73
CA PRO A 257 -30.74 -5.73 -18.60
C PRO A 257 -30.12 -6.70 -19.62
#